data_AF-A0A3D0U406-F1
#
_entry.id   AF-A0A3D0U406-F1
#
_cell.length_a   1.000
_cell.length_b   1.000
_cell.length_c   1.000
_cell.angle_alpha   90.00
_cell.angle_beta   90.00
_cell.angle_gamma   90.00
#
_symmetry.space_group_name_H-M   'P 1'
#
loop_
_entity.id
_entity.type
_entity.pdbx_description
1 polymer ?
#
loop_
_entity_poly.entity_id
_entity_poly.type
_entity_poly.pdbx_seq_one_letter_code
_entity_poly.pdbx_strand_id
1 'polypeptide(L)'
;MAEASVLSQQDRELFRDTFRKFLKNEVAPYYEQWEKDEIFPRELWHKLGQNGFLAVDVPEEYGGYGADFALSAIVIEEFSR
;
A
#
# COMPACT_ATOMS: atom_id res chain seq x y z
N MET A 1 24.65 -0.05 -0.12
CA MET A 1 23.48 0.43 0.63
C MET A 1 22.87 1.51 -0.22
N ALA A 2 21.79 1.23 -0.96
CA ALA A 2 21.10 2.26 -1.73
C ALA A 2 20.56 3.31 -0.75
N GLU A 3 20.82 4.60 -1.01
CA GLU A 3 20.19 5.68 -0.24
C GLU A 3 18.69 5.64 -0.50
N ALA A 4 17.88 5.50 0.56
CA ALA A 4 16.44 5.56 0.44
C ALA A 4 16.03 6.91 -0.16
N SER A 5 15.19 6.89 -1.20
CA SER A 5 14.70 8.12 -1.80
C SER A 5 13.74 8.80 -0.83
N VAL A 6 14.12 9.97 -0.32
CA VAL A 6 13.26 10.78 0.54
C VAL A 6 12.22 11.45 -0.33
N LEU A 7 11.00 10.91 -0.33
CA LEU A 7 9.87 11.50 -1.05
C LEU A 7 9.47 12.84 -0.47
N SER A 8 9.09 13.80 -1.31
CA SER A 8 8.58 15.09 -0.86
C SER A 8 7.24 14.93 -0.14
N GLN A 9 6.84 15.93 0.64
CA GLN A 9 5.53 15.91 1.29
C GLN A 9 4.38 15.82 0.26
N GLN A 10 4.53 16.47 -0.90
CA GLN A 10 3.53 16.43 -1.96
C GLN A 10 3.40 15.02 -2.57
N ASP A 11 4.53 14.34 -2.80
CA ASP A 11 4.53 12.97 -3.33
C ASP A 11 3.87 11.99 -2.35
N ARG A 12 4.14 12.18 -1.05
CA ARG A 12 3.53 11.36 0.01
C ARG A 12 2.02 11.54 0.07
N GLU A 13 1.52 12.77 -0.04
CA GLU A 13 0.07 13.01 -0.07
C GLU A 13 -0.58 12.49 -1.36
N LEU A 14 0.09 12.60 -2.50
CA LEU A 14 -0.40 12.01 -3.75
C LEU A 14 -0.49 10.49 -3.65
N PHE A 15 0.52 9.84 -3.07
CA PHE A 15 0.51 8.40 -2.81
C PHE A 15 -0.65 8.04 -1.87
N ARG A 16 -0.80 8.77 -0.76
CA ARG A 16 -1.87 8.57 0.21
C ARG A 16 -3.26 8.64 -0.44
N ASP A 17 -3.51 9.66 -1.27
CA ASP A 17 -4.78 9.81 -1.98
C ASP A 17 -5.03 8.69 -2.99
N THR A 18 -3.97 8.23 -3.66
CA THR A 18 -4.05 7.10 -4.59
C THR A 18 -4.41 5.82 -3.85
N PHE A 19 -3.74 5.56 -2.72
CA PHE A 19 -3.98 4.38 -1.92
C PHE A 19 -5.38 4.38 -1.28
N ARG A 20 -5.84 5.52 -0.75
CA ARG A 20 -7.23 5.69 -0.27
C ARG A 20 -8.27 5.36 -1.33
N LYS A 21 -8.08 5.84 -2.56
CA LYS A 21 -8.99 5.55 -3.68
C LYS A 21 -9.01 4.05 -3.99
N PHE A 22 -7.86 3.40 -3.95
CA PHE A 22 -7.77 1.95 -4.10
C PHE A 22 -8.57 1.23 -3.01
N LEU A 23 -8.34 1.54 -1.73
CA LEU A 23 -9.07 0.92 -0.61
C LEU A 23 -10.58 1.13 -0.73
N LYS A 24 -11.02 2.35 -1.08
CA LYS A 24 -12.45 2.67 -1.26
C LYS A 24 -13.12 1.84 -2.35
N ASN A 25 -12.42 1.56 -3.44
CA ASN A 25 -13.00 0.89 -4.61
C ASN A 25 -12.82 -0.64 -4.57
N GLU A 26 -11.70 -1.11 -4.02
CA GLU A 26 -11.27 -2.51 -4.12
C GLU A 26 -11.38 -3.26 -2.79
N VAL A 27 -11.48 -2.57 -1.65
CA VAL A 27 -11.53 -3.19 -0.31
C VAL A 27 -12.87 -2.93 0.38
N ALA A 28 -13.24 -1.66 0.56
CA ALA A 28 -14.42 -1.26 1.34
C ALA A 28 -15.75 -1.96 0.93
N PRO A 29 -16.05 -2.20 -0.36
CA PRO A 29 -17.30 -2.86 -0.75
C PRO A 29 -17.39 -4.33 -0.35
N TYR A 30 -16.27 -4.98 -0.05
CA TYR A 30 -16.18 -6.43 0.16
C TYR A 30 -15.70 -6.82 1.57
N TYR A 31 -15.13 -5.87 2.32
CA TYR A 31 -14.49 -6.10 3.62
C TYR A 31 -15.38 -6.86 4.61
N GLU A 32 -16.65 -6.45 4.78
CA GLU A 32 -17.56 -7.10 5.74
C GLU A 32 -17.76 -8.60 5.46
N GLN A 33 -17.73 -9.00 4.18
CA GLN A 33 -17.87 -10.40 3.81
C GLN A 33 -16.59 -11.16 4.10
N TRP A 34 -15.43 -10.59 3.75
CA TRP A 34 -14.13 -11.22 4.02
C TRP A 34 -13.84 -11.37 5.50
N GLU A 35 -14.26 -10.40 6.32
CA GLU A 35 -14.18 -10.47 7.77
C GLU A 35 -15.02 -11.61 8.33
N LYS A 36 -16.28 -11.75 7.88
CA LYS A 36 -17.16 -12.88 8.27
C LYS A 36 -16.62 -14.23 7.84
N ASP A 37 -15.98 -14.29 6.68
CA ASP A 37 -15.40 -15.52 6.14
C ASP A 37 -14.01 -15.81 6.70
N GLU A 38 -13.45 -14.91 7.52
CA GLU A 38 -12.10 -14.98 8.10
C GLU A 38 -10.99 -15.15 7.05
N ILE A 39 -11.15 -14.48 5.90
CA ILE A 39 -10.21 -14.59 4.78
C ILE A 39 -9.51 -13.27 4.46
N PHE A 40 -8.29 -13.39 3.94
CA PHE A 40 -7.65 -12.34 3.14
C PHE A 40 -7.60 -12.80 1.67
N PRO A 41 -8.36 -12.18 0.76
CA PRO A 41 -8.44 -12.64 -0.63
C PRO A 41 -7.08 -12.61 -1.33
N ARG A 42 -6.70 -13.73 -1.96
CA ARG A 42 -5.45 -13.81 -2.73
C ARG A 42 -5.43 -12.83 -3.90
N GLU A 43 -6.58 -12.59 -4.53
CA GLU A 43 -6.69 -11.62 -5.62
C GLU A 43 -6.42 -10.19 -5.15
N LEU A 44 -6.88 -9.82 -3.94
CA LEU A 44 -6.56 -8.52 -3.34
C LEU A 44 -5.05 -8.39 -3.10
N TRP A 45 -4.40 -9.43 -2.58
CA TRP A 45 -2.94 -9.46 -2.41
C TRP A 45 -2.20 -9.18 -3.72
N HIS A 46 -2.62 -9.83 -4.80
CA HIS A 46 -2.02 -9.61 -6.12
C HIS A 46 -2.30 -8.20 -6.65
N LYS A 47 -3.51 -7.66 -6.48
CA LYS A 47 -3.83 -6.28 -6.87
C LYS A 47 -2.98 -5.26 -6.11
N LEU A 48 -2.80 -5.44 -4.80
CA LEU A 48 -1.94 -4.58 -3.99
C LEU A 48 -0.50 -4.58 -4.52
N GLY A 49 0.06 -5.76 -4.82
CA GLY A 49 1.40 -5.88 -5.39
C GLY A 49 1.54 -5.24 -6.77
N GLN A 50 0.57 -5.46 -7.67
CA GLN A 50 0.55 -4.88 -9.02
C GLN A 50 0.45 -3.35 -9.02
N ASN A 51 -0.19 -2.77 -8.00
CA ASN A 51 -0.28 -1.31 -7.82
C ASN A 51 0.86 -0.75 -6.96
N GLY A 52 1.81 -1.58 -6.53
CA GLY A 52 2.97 -1.14 -5.76
C GLY A 52 2.68 -0.78 -4.30
N PHE A 53 1.59 -1.27 -3.72
CA PHE A 53 1.26 -0.98 -2.31
C PHE A 53 1.89 -1.95 -1.31
N LEU A 54 2.60 -2.97 -1.80
CA LEU A 54 3.32 -3.94 -0.97
C LEU A 54 4.82 -3.64 -0.95
N ALA A 55 5.43 -3.80 0.22
CA ALA A 55 6.89 -3.75 0.38
C ALA A 55 7.52 -2.45 -0.19
N VAL A 56 6.89 -1.31 0.07
CA VAL A 56 7.26 -0.02 -0.54
C VAL A 56 8.67 0.46 -0.15
N ASP A 57 9.16 0.04 1.00
CA ASP A 57 10.50 0.31 1.54
C ASP A 57 11.57 -0.68 1.07
N VAL A 58 11.17 -1.77 0.43
CA VAL A 58 12.12 -2.76 -0.10
C VAL A 58 12.83 -2.17 -1.33
N PRO A 59 14.15 -2.37 -1.49
CA PRO A 59 14.90 -1.88 -2.64
C PRO A 59 14.33 -2.35 -3.99
N GLU A 60 14.49 -1.52 -5.02
CA GLU A 60 14.01 -1.80 -6.38
C GLU A 60 14.57 -3.10 -6.98
N GLU A 61 15.79 -3.51 -6.60
CA GLU A 61 16.40 -4.78 -7.05
C GLU A 61 15.60 -6.02 -6.66
N TYR A 62 14.73 -5.91 -5.64
CA TYR A 62 13.80 -6.96 -5.20
C TYR A 62 12.34 -6.68 -5.60
N GLY A 63 12.10 -5.63 -6.38
CA GLY A 63 10.77 -5.24 -6.88
C GLY A 63 9.97 -4.30 -5.98
N GLY A 64 10.58 -3.68 -4.97
CA GLY A 64 9.96 -2.61 -4.18
C GLY A 64 10.27 -1.21 -4.74
N TYR A 65 9.95 -0.15 -3.98
CA TYR A 65 10.21 1.25 -4.38
C TYR A 65 11.43 1.89 -3.73
N GLY A 66 12.08 1.21 -2.77
CA GLY A 66 13.19 1.78 -1.99
C GLY A 66 12.82 3.08 -1.28
N ALA A 67 11.54 3.25 -0.93
CA ALA A 67 11.03 4.44 -0.26
C ALA A 67 11.47 4.49 1.19
N ASP A 68 11.38 5.68 1.80
CA ASP A 68 11.62 5.83 3.23
C ASP A 68 10.48 5.25 4.08
N PHE A 69 10.74 5.11 5.37
CA PHE A 69 9.78 4.56 6.34
C PHE A 69 8.44 5.31 6.37
N ALA A 70 8.41 6.60 6.00
CA ALA A 70 7.19 7.37 6.01
C ALA A 70 6.16 6.83 5.02
N LEU A 71 6.59 6.29 3.88
CA LEU A 71 5.66 5.69 2.91
C LEU A 71 5.05 4.38 3.45
N SER A 72 5.85 3.53 4.08
CA SER A 72 5.36 2.34 4.78
C SER A 72 4.36 2.70 5.88
N ALA A 73 4.64 3.76 6.64
CA ALA A 73 3.72 4.26 7.69
C ALA A 73 2.38 4.72 7.10
N ILE A 74 2.39 5.41 5.95
CA ILE A 74 1.16 5.82 5.25
C ILE A 74 0.32 4.60 4.85
N VAL A 75 0.94 3.55 4.30
CA VAL A 75 0.24 2.31 3.92
C VAL A 75 -0.47 1.70 5.14
N ILE A 76 0.24 1.56 6.26
CA ILE A 76 -0.35 1.00 7.49
C ILE A 76 -1.45 1.89 8.06
N GLU A 77 -1.23 3.21 8.08
CA GLU A 77 -2.22 4.16 8.58
C GLU A 77 -3.53 4.07 7.79
N GLU A 78 -3.46 4.06 6.47
CA GLU A 78 -4.65 4.01 5.63
C GLU A 78 -5.33 2.64 5.62
N PHE A 79 -4.59 1.53 5.76
CA PHE A 79 -5.19 0.21 5.96
C PHE A 79 -5.95 0.06 7.28
N SER A 80 -5.54 0.80 8.32
CA SER A 80 -6.11 0.66 9.67
C SER A 80 -7.30 1.58 9.93
N ARG A 81 -7.74 2.34 8.91
CA ARG A 81 -8.85 3.30 8.99
C ARG A 81 -10.16 2.67 8.57
#